data_AF-A0A077Z0K5-F1
#
_entry.id   AF-A0A077Z0K5-F1
#
_cell.length_a   1.000
_cell.length_b   1.000
_cell.length_c   1.000
_cell.angle_alpha   90.00
_cell.angle_beta   90.00
_cell.angle_gamma   90.00
#
_symmetry.space_group_name_H-M   'P 1'
#
loop_
_entity.id
_entity.type
_entity.pdbx_description
1 polymer ?
#
loop_
_entity_poly.entity_id
_entity_poly.type
_entity_poly.pdbx_seq_one_letter_code
_entity_poly.pdbx_strand_id
1 'polypeptide(L)'
;MVVISLLLFALSALFQLGTSETPLYMCKDPGWFLHGSRCYRMFYNRKNHANAQNFCKEKGSDLFLPSSVENLHNVTDQMPFMGNAWINLRNEDSNSTNDTITVTVKSLPFRSRGAKARGKKSVKCAAVFRQGEMNRSVQWSPCINPRPFICEKDSLELKPPVVDYVSVNDTAI
;
A
#
# COMPACT_ATOMS: atom_id res chain seq x y z
N MET A 1 -48.68 -24.37 19.00
CA MET A 1 -48.25 -23.73 17.73
C MET A 1 -47.09 -22.76 17.91
N VAL A 2 -46.97 -22.02 19.04
CA VAL A 2 -45.88 -21.04 19.26
C VAL A 2 -44.50 -21.70 19.46
N VAL A 3 -44.42 -22.87 20.09
CA VAL A 3 -43.14 -23.57 20.37
C VAL A 3 -42.49 -24.15 19.11
N ILE A 4 -43.29 -24.54 18.11
CA ILE A 4 -42.80 -25.08 16.83
C ILE A 4 -42.23 -23.96 15.95
N SER A 5 -42.78 -22.75 16.02
CA SER A 5 -42.21 -21.57 15.34
C SER A 5 -40.85 -21.17 15.91
N LEU A 6 -40.63 -21.22 17.22
CA LEU A 6 -39.34 -20.87 17.83
C LEU A 6 -38.21 -21.85 17.47
N LEU A 7 -38.52 -23.14 17.32
CA LEU A 7 -37.55 -24.15 16.89
C LEU A 7 -37.15 -24.01 15.41
N LEU A 8 -38.08 -23.57 14.55
CA LEU A 8 -37.77 -23.29 13.13
C LEU A 8 -36.90 -22.05 12.95
N PHE A 9 -37.08 -21.01 13.77
CA PHE A 9 -36.20 -19.83 13.74
C PHE A 9 -34.77 -20.13 14.25
N ALA A 10 -34.60 -21.06 15.19
CA ALA A 10 -33.28 -21.46 15.68
C ALA A 10 -32.47 -22.29 14.66
N LEU A 11 -33.14 -23.10 13.83
CA LEU A 11 -32.49 -23.89 12.77
C LEU A 11 -32.04 -23.04 11.56
N SER A 12 -32.68 -21.89 11.31
CA SER A 12 -32.25 -20.95 10.27
C SER A 12 -31.04 -20.09 10.64
N ALA A 13 -30.67 -20.01 11.93
CA ALA A 13 -29.53 -19.21 12.38
C ALA A 13 -28.17 -19.94 12.28
N LEU A 14 -28.16 -21.21 11.85
CA LEU A 14 -26.94 -22.03 11.72
C LEU A 14 -26.40 -22.12 10.29
N PHE A 15 -27.07 -21.49 9.31
CA PHE A 15 -26.61 -21.43 7.92
C PHE A 15 -25.94 -20.08 7.66
N GLN A 16 -24.62 -19.98 7.89
CA GLN A 16 -23.64 -19.16 7.16
C GLN A 16 -22.37 -18.95 8.01
N LEU A 17 -21.71 -20.03 8.43
CA LEU A 17 -20.24 -19.99 8.54
C LEU A 17 -19.69 -20.28 7.15
N GLY A 18 -19.90 -19.34 6.23
CA GLY A 18 -19.15 -19.33 4.99
C GLY A 18 -17.71 -18.98 5.36
N THR A 19 -16.81 -19.96 5.29
CA THR A 19 -15.38 -19.73 5.41
C THR A 19 -14.94 -18.92 4.19
N SER A 20 -15.09 -17.61 4.27
CA SER A 20 -14.36 -16.68 3.41
C SER A 20 -12.89 -16.80 3.80
N GLU A 21 -12.17 -17.74 3.19
CA GLU A 21 -10.71 -17.81 3.32
C GLU A 21 -10.15 -16.49 2.80
N THR A 22 -9.62 -15.68 3.72
CA THR A 22 -8.95 -14.44 3.35
C THR A 22 -7.66 -14.82 2.63
N PRO A 23 -7.44 -14.33 1.40
CA PRO A 23 -6.23 -14.66 0.65
C PRO A 23 -4.99 -14.22 1.44
N LEU A 24 -4.06 -15.16 1.62
CA LEU A 24 -2.78 -14.88 2.25
C LEU A 24 -1.81 -14.28 1.23
N TYR A 25 -1.02 -13.31 1.65
CA TYR A 25 -0.05 -12.65 0.77
C TYR A 25 1.36 -12.74 1.34
N MET A 26 2.36 -12.70 0.48
CA MET A 26 3.77 -12.58 0.90
C MET A 26 4.62 -11.76 -0.07
N CYS A 27 5.70 -11.18 0.47
CA CYS A 27 6.74 -10.56 -0.34
C CYS A 27 7.79 -11.58 -0.74
N LYS A 28 7.96 -11.79 -2.05
CA LYS A 28 8.93 -12.73 -2.62
C LYS A 28 10.37 -12.41 -2.23
N ASP A 29 10.71 -11.12 -2.21
CA ASP A 29 12.09 -10.68 -2.09
C ASP A 29 12.43 -10.27 -0.64
N PRO A 30 13.63 -10.62 -0.14
CA PRO A 30 14.04 -10.26 1.21
C PRO A 30 14.22 -8.74 1.37
N GLY A 31 13.87 -8.23 2.55
CA GLY A 31 13.93 -6.82 2.90
C GLY A 31 12.76 -5.97 2.39
N TRP A 32 11.75 -6.60 1.79
CA TRP A 32 10.45 -5.99 1.51
C TRP A 32 9.46 -6.35 2.62
N PHE A 33 8.66 -5.39 3.06
CA PHE A 33 7.60 -5.63 4.03
C PHE A 33 6.23 -5.66 3.36
N LEU A 34 5.36 -6.53 3.86
CA LEU A 34 4.00 -6.69 3.37
C LEU A 34 3.07 -5.72 4.11
N HIS A 35 2.18 -5.06 3.38
CA HIS A 35 1.02 -4.41 3.95
C HIS A 35 -0.17 -4.53 2.98
N GLY A 36 -1.25 -5.17 3.42
CA GLY A 36 -2.34 -5.59 2.54
C GLY A 36 -1.83 -6.59 1.50
N SER A 37 -2.12 -6.34 0.23
CA SER A 37 -1.68 -7.15 -0.93
C SER A 37 -0.46 -6.56 -1.65
N ARG A 38 0.29 -5.64 -1.02
CA ARG A 38 1.43 -4.96 -1.63
C ARG A 38 2.68 -5.07 -0.77
N CYS A 39 3.82 -5.03 -1.45
CA CYS A 39 5.15 -5.12 -0.89
C CYS A 39 5.87 -3.79 -1.04
N TYR A 40 6.52 -3.35 0.03
CA TYR A 40 7.17 -2.06 0.10
C TYR A 40 8.62 -2.19 0.56
N ARG A 41 9.49 -1.30 0.08
CA ARG A 41 10.87 -1.22 0.57
C ARG A 41 11.40 0.19 0.52
N MET A 42 12.01 0.61 1.63
CA MET A 42 12.76 1.86 1.72
C MET A 42 14.21 1.65 1.29
N PHE A 43 14.71 2.56 0.46
CA PHE A 43 16.09 2.62 0.02
C PHE A 43 16.74 3.92 0.48
N TYR A 44 17.87 3.79 1.17
CA TYR A 44 18.56 4.90 1.84
C TYR A 44 19.62 5.58 0.97
N ASN A 45 20.08 4.91 -0.09
CA ASN A 45 21.02 5.46 -1.06
C ASN A 45 20.35 6.63 -1.79
N ARG A 46 20.75 7.86 -1.44
CA ARG A 46 20.01 9.06 -1.86
C ARG A 46 20.10 9.25 -3.38
N LYS A 47 18.95 9.44 -4.03
CA LYS A 47 18.83 9.69 -5.48
C LYS A 47 17.92 10.87 -5.75
N ASN A 48 18.11 11.52 -6.90
CA ASN A 48 17.07 12.41 -7.43
C ASN A 48 15.83 11.56 -7.79
N HIS A 49 14.68 12.22 -8.00
CA HIS A 49 13.40 11.52 -8.18
C HIS A 49 13.42 10.56 -9.39
N ALA A 50 13.93 11.01 -10.54
CA ALA A 50 14.02 10.19 -11.75
C ALA A 50 14.91 8.94 -11.59
N ASN A 51 16.05 9.09 -10.93
CA ASN A 51 16.95 7.96 -10.67
C ASN A 51 16.39 7.01 -9.60
N ALA A 52 15.61 7.51 -8.63
CA ALA A 52 14.88 6.68 -7.69
C ALA A 52 13.80 5.85 -8.41
N GLN A 53 13.05 6.49 -9.30
CA GLN A 53 12.06 5.84 -10.16
C GLN A 53 12.66 4.71 -11.00
N ASN A 54 13.76 4.97 -11.68
CA ASN A 54 14.45 3.97 -12.49
C ASN A 54 14.98 2.83 -11.63
N PHE A 55 15.52 3.14 -10.44
CA PHE A 55 15.99 2.11 -9.52
C PHE A 55 14.85 1.18 -9.05
N CYS A 56 13.66 1.71 -8.74
CA CYS A 56 12.51 0.87 -8.42
C CYS A 56 12.14 -0.03 -9.62
N LYS A 57 12.11 0.53 -10.84
CA LYS A 57 11.83 -0.22 -12.07
C LYS A 57 12.83 -1.36 -12.31
N GLU A 58 14.12 -1.12 -12.09
CA GLU A 58 15.17 -2.15 -12.15
C GLU A 58 14.96 -3.30 -11.14
N LYS A 59 14.20 -3.07 -10.06
CA LYS A 59 13.83 -4.09 -9.06
C LYS A 59 12.47 -4.73 -9.32
N GLY A 60 11.91 -4.54 -10.51
CA GLY A 60 10.57 -5.04 -10.87
C GLY A 60 9.48 -4.41 -10.02
N SER A 61 9.63 -3.12 -9.71
CA SER A 61 8.74 -2.37 -8.83
C SER A 61 8.53 -0.95 -9.38
N ASP A 62 7.76 -0.14 -8.68
CA ASP A 62 7.59 1.28 -8.98
C ASP A 62 7.95 2.13 -7.73
N LEU A 63 8.07 3.44 -7.86
CA LEU A 63 8.03 4.31 -6.68
C LEU A 63 6.66 4.17 -6.02
N PHE A 64 6.65 4.27 -4.69
CA PHE A 64 5.43 4.18 -3.91
C PHE A 64 4.44 5.31 -4.25
N LEU A 65 3.23 4.95 -4.65
CA LEU A 65 2.07 5.83 -4.77
C LEU A 65 1.09 5.49 -3.63
N PRO A 66 0.92 6.35 -2.61
CA PRO A 66 -0.03 6.04 -1.56
C PRO A 66 -1.45 5.97 -2.10
N SER A 67 -2.18 4.89 -1.81
CA SER A 67 -3.58 4.69 -2.25
C SER A 67 -4.60 5.43 -1.39
N SER A 68 -4.22 5.78 -0.16
CA SER A 68 -4.99 6.53 0.82
C SER A 68 -4.05 7.19 1.84
N VAL A 69 -4.59 8.05 2.71
CA VAL A 69 -3.84 8.62 3.85
C VAL A 69 -3.40 7.52 4.81
N GLU A 70 -4.24 6.52 5.04
CA GLU A 70 -3.93 5.38 5.88
C GLU A 70 -2.78 4.55 5.29
N ASN A 71 -2.82 4.26 3.98
CA ASN A 71 -1.74 3.55 3.31
C ASN A 71 -0.42 4.33 3.35
N LEU A 72 -0.47 5.66 3.18
CA LEU A 72 0.68 6.53 3.42
C LEU A 72 1.22 6.35 4.83
N HIS A 73 0.37 6.37 5.85
CA HIS A 73 0.80 6.22 7.24
C HIS A 73 1.44 4.84 7.49
N ASN A 74 0.77 3.76 7.09
CA ASN A 74 1.23 2.39 7.33
C ASN A 74 2.59 2.11 6.68
N VAL A 75 2.80 2.59 5.45
CA VAL A 75 4.09 2.45 4.75
C VAL A 75 5.18 3.31 5.40
N THR A 76 4.84 4.53 5.84
CA THR A 76 5.82 5.44 6.43
C THR A 76 6.12 5.16 7.91
N ASP A 77 5.30 4.39 8.61
CA ASP A 77 5.61 3.87 9.95
C ASP A 77 6.84 2.98 9.97
N GLN A 78 7.05 2.23 8.88
CA GLN A 78 8.19 1.34 8.72
C GLN A 78 9.51 2.09 8.44
N MET A 79 9.50 3.43 8.40
CA MET A 79 10.74 4.21 8.30
C MET A 79 11.48 4.19 9.65
N PRO A 80 12.74 3.73 9.72
CA PRO A 80 13.48 3.76 10.98
C PRO A 80 14.04 5.15 11.33
N PHE A 81 13.81 6.16 10.50
CA PHE A 81 14.35 7.51 10.66
C PHE A 81 13.30 8.58 10.41
N MET A 82 13.52 9.76 11.00
CA MET A 82 12.83 10.99 10.60
C MET A 82 13.48 11.54 9.34
N GLY A 83 12.67 11.99 8.40
CA GLY A 83 13.19 12.54 7.16
C GLY A 83 12.19 12.47 6.02
N ASN A 84 12.75 12.54 4.80
CA ASN A 84 11.96 12.67 3.59
C ASN A 84 12.34 11.56 2.63
N ALA A 85 11.34 10.96 1.98
CA ALA A 85 11.56 9.96 0.94
C ALA A 85 10.73 10.29 -0.30
N TRP A 86 11.28 10.01 -1.48
CA TRP A 86 10.53 10.15 -2.74
C TRP A 86 9.40 9.12 -2.83
N ILE A 87 8.29 9.58 -3.42
CA ILE A 87 7.11 8.80 -3.81
C ILE A 87 6.73 9.11 -5.26
N ASN A 88 5.85 8.32 -5.86
CA ASN A 88 5.50 8.38 -7.27
C ASN A 88 4.49 9.48 -7.59
N LEU A 89 4.89 10.73 -7.38
CA LEU A 89 4.10 11.90 -7.70
C LEU A 89 4.97 13.03 -8.24
N ARG A 90 4.56 13.59 -9.37
CA ARG A 90 5.17 14.77 -10.01
C ARG A 90 4.08 15.80 -10.29
N ASN A 91 4.46 17.07 -10.23
CA ASN A 91 3.53 18.21 -10.30
C ASN A 91 2.80 18.34 -11.65
N GLU A 92 3.16 17.53 -12.65
CA GLU A 92 2.48 17.44 -13.94
C GLU A 92 1.44 16.30 -13.99
N ASP A 93 1.40 15.44 -12.97
CA ASP A 93 0.54 14.24 -12.95
C ASP A 93 -0.79 14.46 -12.20
N SER A 94 -1.14 15.69 -11.79
CA SER A 94 -2.53 15.98 -11.42
C SER A 94 -3.49 15.89 -12.60
N ASN A 95 -2.95 15.81 -13.82
CA ASN A 95 -3.69 15.51 -15.05
C ASN A 95 -3.60 14.03 -15.46
N SER A 96 -3.10 13.14 -14.59
CA SER A 96 -3.21 11.70 -14.82
C SER A 96 -4.68 11.35 -15.00
N THR A 97 -5.01 10.82 -16.18
CA THR A 97 -6.38 10.58 -16.68
C THR A 97 -7.16 9.54 -15.88
N ASN A 98 -6.58 8.99 -14.82
CA ASN A 98 -7.27 8.11 -13.89
C ASN A 98 -7.83 8.96 -12.74
N ASP A 99 -9.15 9.15 -12.76
CA ASP A 99 -9.89 9.87 -11.70
C ASP A 99 -9.57 9.33 -10.30
N THR A 100 -9.37 8.02 -10.15
CA THR A 100 -9.03 7.41 -8.86
C THR A 100 -7.68 7.88 -8.34
N ILE A 101 -6.65 7.94 -9.19
CA ILE A 101 -5.32 8.47 -8.81
C ILE A 101 -5.46 9.94 -8.41
N THR A 102 -6.21 10.71 -9.19
CA THR A 102 -6.46 12.13 -8.91
C THR A 102 -7.16 12.35 -7.55
N VAL A 103 -8.18 11.55 -7.23
CA VAL A 103 -8.90 11.61 -5.95
C VAL A 103 -7.97 11.25 -4.78
N THR A 104 -7.23 10.15 -4.90
CA THR A 104 -6.28 9.72 -3.88
C THR A 104 -5.23 10.80 -3.63
N VAL A 105 -4.62 11.37 -4.67
CA VAL A 105 -3.60 12.41 -4.54
C VAL A 105 -4.18 13.66 -3.87
N LYS A 106 -5.38 14.10 -4.25
CA LYS A 106 -6.04 15.24 -3.61
C LYS A 106 -6.30 15.04 -2.12
N SER A 107 -6.47 13.78 -1.68
CA SER A 107 -6.71 13.44 -0.27
C SER A 107 -5.46 13.42 0.60
N LEU A 108 -4.26 13.43 0.00
CA LEU A 108 -3.01 13.30 0.77
C LEU A 108 -2.75 14.52 1.66
N PRO A 109 -2.17 14.34 2.86
CA PRO A 109 -1.89 15.42 3.81
C PRO A 109 -0.71 16.28 3.35
N PHE A 110 -0.93 17.14 2.35
CA PHE A 110 0.11 18.05 1.88
C PHE A 110 0.44 19.12 2.91
N ARG A 111 1.74 19.39 3.14
CA ARG A 111 2.18 20.54 3.96
C ARG A 111 1.72 21.84 3.31
N SER A 112 0.76 22.50 3.95
CA SER A 112 0.20 23.80 3.54
C SER A 112 1.26 24.87 3.29
N ARG A 113 2.40 24.84 4.01
CA ARG A 113 3.52 25.79 3.84
C ARG A 113 4.33 25.61 2.55
N GLY A 114 4.13 24.54 1.77
CA GLY A 114 4.87 24.28 0.52
C GLY A 114 4.07 24.49 -0.77
N ALA A 115 2.74 24.66 -0.68
CA ALA A 115 1.85 24.72 -1.84
C ALA A 115 2.04 26.01 -2.67
N LYS A 116 2.39 27.13 -2.03
CA LYS A 116 2.81 28.34 -2.75
C LYS A 116 4.31 28.29 -2.98
N ALA A 117 4.70 27.63 -4.07
CA ALA A 117 6.05 27.75 -4.61
C ALA A 117 6.34 29.22 -4.94
N ARG A 118 6.96 29.97 -4.01
CA ARG A 118 7.67 31.19 -4.38
C ARG A 118 8.93 30.76 -5.13
N GLY A 119 8.84 30.65 -6.45
CA GLY A 119 9.91 30.20 -7.33
C GLY A 119 9.38 29.77 -8.70
N LYS A 120 10.19 29.94 -9.75
CA LYS A 120 9.87 29.64 -11.18
C LYS A 120 9.16 28.30 -11.34
N LYS A 121 8.37 28.16 -12.43
CA LYS A 121 7.62 26.97 -12.92
C LYS A 121 8.46 25.68 -13.09
N SER A 122 9.36 25.33 -12.17
CA SER A 122 10.12 24.11 -12.19
C SER A 122 9.23 22.96 -11.76
N VAL A 123 9.27 21.85 -12.50
CA VAL A 123 8.66 20.59 -12.11
C VAL A 123 9.06 20.24 -10.68
N LYS A 124 8.05 19.94 -9.85
CA LYS A 124 8.25 19.48 -8.49
C LYS A 124 7.85 18.02 -8.39
N CYS A 125 8.49 17.31 -7.48
CA CYS A 125 8.22 15.92 -7.18
C CYS A 125 7.81 15.82 -5.71
N ALA A 126 6.92 14.89 -5.39
CA ALA A 126 6.42 14.75 -4.04
C ALA A 126 7.35 13.87 -3.21
N ALA A 127 7.67 14.35 -2.02
CA ALA A 127 8.32 13.55 -1.00
C ALA A 127 7.39 13.45 0.20
N VAL A 128 7.32 12.26 0.80
CA VAL A 128 6.77 12.12 2.14
C VAL A 128 7.74 12.78 3.12
N PHE A 129 7.20 13.31 4.19
CA PHE A 129 7.91 13.94 5.29
C PHE A 129 7.39 13.34 6.59
N ARG A 130 8.27 12.67 7.34
CA ARG A 130 7.97 12.09 8.65
C ARG A 130 8.80 12.79 9.72
N GLN A 131 8.12 13.42 10.68
CA GLN A 131 8.73 14.04 11.86
C GLN A 131 7.97 13.60 13.11
N GLY A 132 8.35 12.43 13.63
CA GLY A 132 7.61 11.77 14.71
C GLY A 132 6.33 11.09 14.22
N GLU A 133 5.59 10.50 15.16
CA GLU A 133 4.43 9.67 14.86
C GLU A 133 3.27 10.45 14.25
N MET A 134 3.01 11.66 14.74
CA MET A 134 1.81 12.44 14.36
C MET A 134 2.02 13.39 13.18
N ASN A 135 3.26 13.74 12.82
CA ASN A 135 3.51 14.72 11.74
C ASN A 135 4.01 14.03 10.47
N ARG A 136 3.09 13.31 9.82
CA ARG A 136 3.30 12.75 8.49
C ARG A 136 2.59 13.59 7.46
N SER A 137 3.30 13.92 6.41
CA SER A 137 2.77 14.80 5.38
C SER A 137 3.48 14.57 4.06
N VAL A 138 2.91 15.09 2.99
CA VAL A 138 3.53 15.11 1.67
C VAL A 138 3.96 16.55 1.35
N GLN A 139 5.09 16.71 0.68
CA GLN A 139 5.55 18.02 0.24
C GLN A 139 6.13 18.00 -1.16
N TRP A 140 5.83 19.05 -1.93
CA TRP A 140 6.45 19.28 -3.22
C TRP A 140 7.88 19.81 -3.04
N SER A 141 8.85 19.09 -3.61
CA SER A 141 10.27 19.43 -3.57
C SER A 141 10.87 19.49 -4.98
N PRO A 142 11.97 20.24 -5.20
CA PRO A 142 12.73 20.14 -6.44
C PRO A 142 13.15 18.69 -6.72
N CYS A 143 12.80 18.17 -7.90
CA CYS A 143 13.02 16.76 -8.27
C CYS A 143 14.50 16.36 -8.28
N ILE A 144 15.40 17.32 -8.47
CA ILE A 144 16.85 17.11 -8.52
C ILE A 144 17.46 16.77 -7.16
N ASN A 145 16.75 17.05 -6.06
CA ASN A 145 17.32 16.88 -4.72
C ASN A 145 17.53 15.39 -4.38
N PRO A 146 18.70 14.99 -3.87
CA PRO A 146 18.94 13.61 -3.48
C PRO A 146 18.20 13.27 -2.18
N ARG A 147 17.37 12.22 -2.22
CA ARG A 147 16.62 11.70 -1.05
C ARG A 147 16.63 10.17 -1.03
N PRO A 148 16.44 9.56 0.15
CA PRO A 148 15.87 8.22 0.25
C PRO A 148 14.58 8.10 -0.57
N PHE A 149 14.13 6.89 -0.84
CA PHE A 149 12.93 6.66 -1.64
C PHE A 149 12.28 5.32 -1.29
N ILE A 150 10.97 5.26 -1.51
CA ILE A 150 10.16 4.08 -1.22
C ILE A 150 9.75 3.47 -2.54
N CYS A 151 10.07 2.20 -2.72
CA CYS A 151 9.54 1.41 -3.81
C CYS A 151 8.37 0.56 -3.36
N GLU A 152 7.45 0.26 -4.28
CA GLU A 152 6.34 -0.67 -4.06
C GLU A 152 6.16 -1.62 -5.24
N LYS A 153 5.59 -2.80 -4.97
CA LYS A 153 5.19 -3.79 -5.98
C LYS A 153 4.10 -4.72 -5.46
N ASP A 154 3.56 -5.53 -6.34
CA ASP A 154 2.58 -6.53 -5.98
C ASP A 154 3.19 -7.65 -5.13
N SER A 155 2.40 -8.14 -4.18
CA SER A 155 2.73 -9.33 -3.40
C SER A 155 2.34 -10.60 -4.17
N LEU A 156 2.80 -11.76 -3.68
CA LEU A 156 2.32 -13.05 -4.16
C LEU A 156 1.11 -13.47 -3.32
N GLU A 157 0.01 -13.80 -3.99
CA GLU A 157 -1.14 -14.46 -3.35
C GLU A 157 -0.82 -15.94 -3.16
N LEU A 158 -0.88 -16.40 -1.92
CA LEU A 158 -0.67 -17.78 -1.52
C LEU A 158 -2.00 -18.50 -1.64
N LYS A 159 -2.10 -19.35 -2.65
CA LYS A 159 -3.18 -20.32 -2.72
C LYS A 159 -3.00 -21.33 -1.60
N PRO A 160 -4.04 -21.61 -0.79
CA PRO A 160 -3.99 -22.70 0.17
C PRO A 160 -3.55 -23.99 -0.54
N PRO A 161 -2.71 -24.82 0.09
CA PRO A 161 -2.46 -26.15 -0.45
C PRO A 161 -3.80 -26.86 -0.57
N VAL A 162 -4.11 -27.38 -1.76
CA VAL A 162 -5.27 -28.26 -1.96
C VAL A 162 -5.02 -29.47 -1.06
N VAL A 163 -5.74 -29.54 0.06
CA VAL A 163 -5.74 -30.73 0.91
C VAL A 163 -6.58 -31.75 0.15
N ASP A 164 -5.92 -32.64 -0.58
CA ASP A 164 -6.55 -33.82 -1.16
C ASP A 164 -7.00 -34.71 0.01
N TYR A 165 -8.22 -34.46 0.49
CA TYR A 165 -8.91 -35.38 1.39
C TYR A 165 -9.20 -36.66 0.62
N VAL A 166 -8.25 -37.61 0.68
CA VAL A 166 -8.54 -39.00 0.34
C VAL A 166 -9.50 -39.51 1.41
N SER A 167 -10.78 -39.58 1.06
CA SER A 167 -11.78 -40.27 1.87
C SER A 167 -11.37 -41.74 2.00
N VAL A 168 -10.88 -42.12 3.18
CA VAL A 168 -10.80 -43.53 3.56
C VAL A 168 -12.23 -44.02 3.68
N ASN A 169 -12.70 -44.75 2.68
CA ASN A 169 -13.95 -45.48 2.79
C ASN A 169 -13.75 -46.61 3.82
N ASP A 170 -14.26 -46.38 5.03
CA ASP A 170 -14.57 -47.45 5.96
C ASP A 170 -15.77 -48.23 5.44
N THR A 171 -15.52 -49.20 4.55
CA THR A 171 -16.43 -50.34 4.34
C THR A 171 -15.61 -51.58 3.99
N ALA A 172 -15.10 -52.25 5.03
CA ALA A 172 -14.84 -53.69 4.99
C ALA A 172 -14.82 -54.22 6.43
N ILE A 173 -15.92 -54.85 6.84
CA ILE A 173 -16.09 -56.11 7.62
C ILE A 173 -17.53 -56.15 8.13
#